data_AF-A0AAT9HD61-F1
#
_entry.id   AF-A0AAT9HD61-F1
#
_cell.length_a   1.000
_cell.length_b   1.000
_cell.length_c   1.000
_cell.angle_alpha   90.00
_cell.angle_beta   90.00
_cell.angle_gamma   90.00
#
_symmetry.space_group_name_H-M   'P 1'
#
loop_
_entity.id
_entity.type
_entity.pdbx_description
1 polymer ?
#
loop_
_entity_poly.entity_id
_entity_poly.type
_entity_poly.pdbx_seq_one_letter_code
_entity_poly.pdbx_strand_id
1 'polypeptide(L)'
;MDYGPVKHTMVAMDEGSLFVMSISDGSLLGVHGSTDCDMGAVAYHMALFVGRAGHVLTPNSAASCASPWRTSPPGAPVERTQETPPGARR
;
A
#
# COMPACT_ATOMS: atom_id res chain seq x y z
N MET A 1 1.72 26.27 -3.19
CA MET A 1 2.52 25.75 -2.06
C MET A 1 3.15 24.46 -2.57
N ASP A 2 4.46 24.44 -2.78
CA ASP A 2 5.20 23.26 -3.21
C ASP A 2 5.78 22.56 -1.98
N TYR A 3 5.28 21.36 -1.70
CA TYR A 3 5.64 20.57 -0.51
C TYR A 3 6.71 19.51 -0.79
N GLY A 4 7.06 19.29 -2.06
CA GLY A 4 7.98 18.23 -2.48
C GLY A 4 7.40 16.82 -2.32
N PRO A 5 8.15 15.79 -2.72
CA PRO A 5 7.70 14.40 -2.62
C PRO A 5 7.77 13.89 -1.17
N VAL A 6 6.72 13.17 -0.75
CA VAL A 6 6.68 12.46 0.54
C VAL A 6 7.80 11.42 0.57
N LYS A 7 8.64 11.48 1.61
CA LYS A 7 9.77 10.56 1.79
C LYS A 7 9.38 9.28 2.52
N HIS A 8 8.50 9.40 3.51
CA HIS A 8 8.00 8.30 4.30
C HIS A 8 6.68 8.70 4.97
N THR A 9 5.89 7.69 5.34
CA THR A 9 4.66 7.83 6.11
C THR A 9 4.78 6.96 7.36
N MET A 10 4.35 7.50 8.49
CA MET A 10 4.39 6.83 9.78
C MET A 10 2.99 6.92 10.40
N VAL A 11 2.44 5.77 10.79
CA VAL A 11 1.14 5.67 11.44
C VAL A 11 1.36 5.14 12.85
N ALA A 12 1.03 5.95 13.84
CA ALA A 12 0.98 5.52 15.23
C ALA A 12 -0.36 4.81 15.48
N MET A 13 -0.30 3.65 16.12
CA MET A 13 -1.44 2.79 16.46
C MET A 13 -1.41 2.47 17.95
N ASP A 14 -2.50 1.91 18.47
CA ASP A 14 -2.63 1.59 19.89
C ASP A 14 -1.56 0.59 20.37
N GLU A 15 -1.30 -0.46 19.57
CA GLU A 15 -0.32 -1.50 19.90
C GLU A 15 0.96 -1.45 19.05
N GLY A 16 1.29 -0.27 18.51
CA GLY A 16 2.55 -0.11 17.78
C GLY A 16 2.50 0.94 16.68
N SER A 17 3.25 0.67 15.62
CA SER A 17 3.38 1.61 14.51
C SER A 17 3.59 0.92 13.18
N LEU A 18 3.15 1.58 12.12
CA LEU A 18 3.39 1.17 10.74
C LEU A 18 4.22 2.25 10.03
N PHE A 19 5.37 1.86 9.51
CA PHE A 19 6.21 2.68 8.65
C PHE A 19 6.07 2.25 7.20
N VAL A 20 5.83 3.22 6.31
CA VAL A 20 5.74 2.98 4.86
C VAL A 20 6.69 3.93 4.13
N MET A 21 7.50 3.41 3.23
CA MET A 21 8.38 4.23 2.38
C MET A 21 8.48 3.67 0.96
N SER A 22 8.74 4.56 0.00
CA SER A 22 9.08 4.18 -1.37
C SER A 22 10.50 3.63 -1.42
N ILE A 23 10.69 2.48 -2.06
CA ILE A 23 12.02 1.85 -2.19
C ILE A 23 12.60 1.99 -3.59
N SER A 24 11.74 1.96 -4.61
CA SER A 24 12.04 2.03 -6.04
C SER A 24 10.81 2.53 -6.79
N ASP A 25 10.94 2.72 -8.11
CA ASP A 25 9.83 3.14 -8.96
C ASP A 25 8.69 2.09 -8.92
N GLY A 26 7.55 2.51 -8.40
CA GLY A 26 6.36 1.68 -8.27
C GLY A 26 6.31 0.71 -7.08
N SER A 27 7.28 0.74 -6.14
CA SER A 27 7.29 -0.19 -4.99
C SER A 27 7.37 0.50 -3.63
N LEU A 28 6.63 -0.07 -2.68
CA LEU A 28 6.53 0.39 -1.29
C LEU A 28 7.01 -0.72 -0.34
N LEU A 29 7.72 -0.32 0.71
CA LEU A 29 8.07 -1.18 1.83
C LEU A 29 7.29 -0.73 3.06
N GLY A 30 6.56 -1.68 3.66
CA GLY A 30 5.84 -1.50 4.91
C GLY A 30 6.47 -2.30 6.04
N VAL A 31 6.68 -1.70 7.21
CA VAL A 31 7.18 -2.38 8.40
C VAL A 31 6.26 -2.06 9.59
N HIS A 32 5.76 -3.11 10.22
CA HIS A 32 4.99 -3.05 11.45
C HIS A 32 5.93 -3.26 12.64
N GLY A 33 6.02 -2.27 13.53
CA GLY A 33 6.72 -2.38 14.80
C GLY A 33 5.73 -2.48 15.95
N SER A 34 5.99 -3.36 16.91
CA SER A 34 5.28 -3.38 18.18
C SER A 34 5.61 -2.15 19.03
N THR A 35 4.87 -1.93 20.11
CA THR A 35 5.05 -0.81 21.05
C THR A 35 6.45 -0.74 21.68
N ASP A 36 7.10 -1.88 21.93
CA ASP A 36 8.46 -1.96 22.50
C ASP A 36 9.58 -1.97 21.45
N CYS A 37 9.25 -1.72 20.17
CA CYS A 37 10.20 -1.83 19.08
C CYS A 37 11.15 -0.63 19.02
N ASP A 38 12.46 -0.89 18.86
CA ASP A 38 13.44 0.15 18.56
C ASP A 38 13.31 0.61 17.10
N MET A 39 12.59 1.73 16.96
CA MET A 39 12.36 2.39 15.68
C MET A 39 13.63 2.85 14.97
N GLY A 40 14.70 3.16 15.72
CA GLY A 40 16.01 3.50 15.14
C GLY A 40 16.64 2.29 14.46
N ALA A 41 16.60 1.14 15.12
CA ALA A 41 17.05 -0.13 14.55
C ALA A 41 16.21 -0.55 13.34
N VAL A 42 14.89 -0.38 13.40
CA VAL A 42 14.00 -0.65 12.25
C VAL A 42 14.37 0.25 11.07
N ALA A 43 14.45 1.57 11.28
CA ALA A 43 14.80 2.52 10.23
C ALA A 43 16.17 2.22 9.60
N TYR A 44 17.16 1.86 10.42
CA TYR A 44 18.48 1.46 9.95
C TYR A 44 18.42 0.22 9.04
N HIS A 45 17.73 -0.83 9.46
CA HIS A 45 17.58 -2.05 8.66
C HIS A 45 16.75 -1.80 7.39
N MET A 46 15.73 -0.92 7.45
CA MET A 46 14.99 -0.50 6.27
C MET A 46 15.90 0.23 5.26
N ALA A 47 16.77 1.14 5.71
CA ALA A 47 17.72 1.82 4.84
C ALA A 47 18.71 0.84 4.18
N LEU A 48 19.24 -0.12 4.94
CA LEU A 48 20.08 -1.19 4.40
C LEU A 48 19.34 -2.07 3.39
N PHE A 49 18.07 -2.37 3.66
CA PHE A 49 17.23 -3.15 2.77
C PHE A 49 16.97 -2.42 1.45
N VAL A 50 16.61 -1.13 1.48
CA VAL A 50 16.42 -0.32 0.27
C VAL A 50 17.70 -0.29 -0.57
N GLY A 51 18.86 -0.08 0.06
CA GLY A 51 20.15 -0.04 -0.64
C GLY A 51 20.56 -1.35 -1.31
N ARG A 52 20.06 -2.50 -0.84
CA ARG A 52 20.45 -3.84 -1.34
C ARG A 52 19.37 -4.51 -2.19
N ALA A 53 18.11 -4.37 -1.81
CA ALA A 53 16.96 -5.03 -2.43
C ALA A 53 16.19 -4.13 -3.41
N GLY A 54 16.46 -2.82 -3.46
CA GLY A 54 15.77 -1.88 -4.36
C GLY A 54 15.85 -2.28 -5.84
N HIS A 55 16.96 -2.88 -6.27
CA HIS A 55 17.13 -3.34 -7.66
C HIS A 55 16.31 -4.61 -7.99
N VAL A 56 16.01 -5.46 -7.00
CA VAL A 56 15.24 -6.71 -7.17
C VAL A 56 13.74 -6.46 -7.03
N LEU A 57 13.37 -5.45 -6.25
CA LEU A 57 11.99 -5.06 -6.02
C LEU A 57 11.49 -4.01 -7.02
N THR A 58 12.24 -3.73 -8.09
CA THR A 58 11.70 -2.99 -9.24
C THR A 58 10.95 -4.00 -10.11
N PRO A 59 9.62 -4.14 -9.96
CA PRO A 59 8.91 -5.11 -10.75
C PRO A 59 8.74 -4.51 -12.15
N ASN A 60 9.14 -5.23 -13.20
CA ASN A 60 8.75 -4.93 -14.57
C ASN A 60 7.24 -5.20 -14.77
N SER A 61 6.38 -4.59 -13.95
CA SER A 61 4.94 -4.83 -13.92
C SER A 61 4.19 -3.60 -14.42
N ALA A 62 4.26 -3.37 -15.74
CA ALA A 62 3.32 -2.51 -16.45
C ALA A 62 1.86 -3.04 -16.40
N ALA A 63 1.59 -4.19 -15.75
CA ALA A 63 0.30 -4.88 -15.82
C ALA A 63 -0.52 -4.89 -14.51
N SER A 64 0.06 -4.66 -13.32
CA SER A 64 -0.69 -4.85 -12.07
C SER A 64 -1.45 -3.62 -11.58
N CYS A 65 -1.09 -2.41 -12.04
CA CYS A 65 -1.82 -1.17 -11.72
C CYS A 65 -2.84 -0.81 -12.82
N ALA A 66 -3.44 -1.80 -13.47
CA ALA A 66 -4.78 -1.61 -14.05
C ALA A 66 -5.80 -1.78 -12.92
N SER A 67 -5.82 -0.82 -12.00
CA SER A 67 -6.78 -0.82 -10.91
C SER A 67 -8.16 -0.41 -11.43
N PRO A 68 -9.23 -1.19 -11.19
CA PRO A 68 -10.58 -0.87 -11.67
C PRO A 68 -11.14 0.43 -11.08
N TRP A 69 -10.53 0.96 -10.03
CA TRP A 69 -10.93 2.24 -9.43
C TRP A 69 -10.53 3.48 -10.26
N ARG A 70 -9.76 3.32 -11.34
CA ARG A 70 -9.37 4.43 -12.24
C ARG A 70 -10.20 4.53 -13.53
N THR A 71 -11.44 4.01 -13.56
CA THR A 71 -12.42 4.37 -14.60
C THR A 71 -13.85 4.34 -14.04
N SER A 72 -14.15 5.20 -13.09
CA SER A 72 -15.53 5.61 -12.85
C SER A 72 -15.58 7.14 -12.88
N PRO A 73 -16.19 7.76 -13.91
CA PRO A 73 -16.45 9.18 -13.85
C PRO A 73 -17.34 9.48 -12.63
N PRO A 74 -17.11 10.61 -11.92
CA PRO A 74 -17.94 10.97 -10.78
C PRO A 74 -19.39 11.11 -11.24
N GLY A 75 -20.27 10.18 -10.82
CA GLY A 75 -21.71 10.22 -11.10
C GLY A 75 -22.34 8.97 -11.72
N ALA A 76 -21.61 7.89 -11.97
CA ALA A 76 -22.25 6.65 -12.45
C ALA A 76 -23.10 5.99 -11.31
N PRO A 77 -24.38 5.64 -11.55
CA PRO A 77 -25.20 4.97 -10.56
C PRO A 77 -24.59 3.62 -10.22
N VAL A 78 -24.40 3.34 -8.93
CA VAL A 78 -24.02 2.02 -8.44
C VAL A 78 -25.18 1.05 -8.66
N GLU A 79 -25.15 0.32 -9.76
CA GLU A 79 -26.14 -0.73 -10.02
C GLU A 79 -25.86 -1.89 -9.06
N ARG A 80 -26.63 -1.95 -7.96
CA ARG A 80 -26.65 -3.10 -7.07
C ARG A 80 -27.11 -4.31 -7.88
N THR A 81 -26.17 -5.13 -8.32
CA THR A 81 -26.44 -6.51 -8.71
C THR A 81 -27.09 -7.19 -7.50
N GLN A 82 -28.41 -7.35 -7.54
CA GLN A 82 -29.12 -8.20 -6.60
C GLN A 82 -28.71 -9.64 -6.90
N GLU A 83 -27.85 -10.20 -6.07
CA GLU A 83 -27.65 -11.63 -6.02
C GLU A 83 -28.98 -12.28 -5.65
N THR A 84 -29.65 -12.88 -6.64
CA THR A 84 -30.83 -13.69 -6.41
C THR A 84 -30.34 -15.05 -5.92
N PRO A 85 -30.66 -15.47 -4.68
CA PRO A 85 -30.20 -16.77 -4.19
C PRO A 85 -30.84 -17.91 -5.01
N PRO A 86 -30.10 -19.00 -5.29
CA PRO A 86 -30.61 -20.10 -6.09
C PRO A 86 -31.53 -20.96 -5.22
N GLY A 87 -32.81 -21.03 -5.59
CA GLY A 87 -33.72 -22.06 -5.10
C GLY A 87 -34.94 -21.55 -4.33
N ALA A 88 -35.99 -21.23 -5.07
CA ALA A 88 -37.36 -21.45 -4.60
C ALA A 88 -38.11 -22.21 -5.70
N ARG A 89 -38.49 -23.45 -5.38
CA ARG A 89 -39.43 -24.31 -6.13
C ARG A 89 -40.64 -23.46 -6.56
N ARG A 90 -41.32 -23.70 -7.68
CA ARG A 90 -41.98 -24.94 -8.10
C ARG A 90 -42.61 -24.71 -9.47
#